data_AF-A0A0E3BDX4-F1
#
_entry.id   AF-A0A0E3BDX4-F1
#
_cell.length_a   1.000
_cell.length_b   1.000
_cell.length_c   1.000
_cell.angle_alpha   90.00
_cell.angle_beta   90.00
_cell.angle_gamma   90.00
#
_symmetry.space_group_name_H-M   'P 1'
#
loop_
_entity.id
_entity.type
_entity.pdbx_description
1 polymer ?
#
loop_
_entity_poly.entity_id
_entity_poly.type
_entity_poly.pdbx_seq_one_letter_code
_entity_poly.pdbx_strand_id
1 'polypeptide(L)'
;MSVSLQTGAHLGILAVSCAGFFALALATERHAEHLLGSQPAPHWRMLARIAGWLLLAVSLVWAVDALGTGIGITLWLGWLSIAALSWVFTFPLWPWQPPLRAQPVRQAKAPPAEPVAVEKTRTRRVIAAGLLVLTIVGFAFALARIEVPPLKRADAIQGTVGPWSFTFAEANRGAPEVMEMDVPMKEYQLRLCETCDSEIRQAYLKVNKPRSARAVGMAFMGQSWKRRVEIPLPSTTQANSELWLTVVGKDGKFYQTVLRMDKASPATVLWFDEQRKAHVSH
;
A
#
# COMPACT_ATOMS: atom_id res chain seq x y z
N MET A 1 -13.80 -2.77 16.93
CA MET A 1 -12.94 -2.54 18.10
C MET A 1 -12.97 -1.05 18.41
N SER A 2 -13.16 -0.67 19.67
CA SER A 2 -13.37 0.73 20.09
C SER A 2 -12.12 1.58 19.83
N VAL A 3 -12.31 2.81 19.34
CA VAL A 3 -11.27 3.79 19.03
C VAL A 3 -10.28 3.95 20.20
N SER A 4 -10.76 3.88 21.44
CA SER A 4 -9.95 3.98 22.66
C SER A 4 -8.88 2.88 22.78
N LEU A 5 -9.19 1.65 22.34
CA LEU A 5 -8.24 0.53 22.40
C LEU A 5 -7.12 0.69 21.37
N GLN A 6 -7.45 1.26 20.21
CA GLN A 6 -6.50 1.51 19.13
C GLN A 6 -5.54 2.67 19.49
N THR A 7 -6.06 3.76 20.08
CA THR A 7 -5.21 4.85 20.59
C THR A 7 -4.25 4.36 21.67
N GLY A 8 -4.70 3.47 22.55
CA GLY A 8 -3.85 2.84 23.57
C GLY A 8 -2.69 2.05 22.96
N ALA A 9 -2.94 1.27 21.90
CA ALA A 9 -1.89 0.53 21.19
C ALA A 9 -0.83 1.45 20.56
N HIS A 10 -1.25 2.56 19.94
CA HIS A 10 -0.31 3.54 19.37
C HIS A 10 0.60 4.19 20.42
N LEU A 11 0.02 4.60 21.56
CA LEU A 11 0.78 5.16 22.68
C LEU A 11 1.73 4.12 23.29
N GLY A 12 1.29 2.86 23.38
CA GLY A 12 2.12 1.74 23.84
C GLY A 12 3.33 1.51 22.94
N ILE A 13 3.13 1.43 21.61
CA ILE A 13 4.20 1.27 20.63
C ILE A 13 5.21 2.42 20.72
N LEU A 14 4.73 3.66 20.84
CA LEU A 14 5.58 4.83 21.00
C LEU A 14 6.40 4.77 22.30
N ALA A 15 5.77 4.44 23.42
CA ALA A 15 6.46 4.35 24.72
C ALA A 15 7.56 3.27 24.72
N VAL A 16 7.27 2.09 24.17
CA VAL A 16 8.25 0.99 24.05
C VAL A 16 9.39 1.38 23.11
N SER A 17 9.09 2.08 22.01
CA SER A 17 10.10 2.60 21.08
C SER A 17 11.01 3.64 21.73
N CYS A 18 10.43 4.58 22.50
CA CYS A 18 11.20 5.57 23.27
C CYS A 18 12.13 4.90 24.29
N ALA A 19 11.66 3.89 25.00
CA ALA A 19 12.47 3.11 25.94
C ALA A 19 13.60 2.35 25.23
N GLY A 20 13.32 1.76 24.06
CA GLY A 20 14.31 1.09 23.22
C GLY A 20 15.44 2.02 22.77
N PHE A 21 15.10 3.22 22.27
CA PHE A 21 16.10 4.23 21.88
C PHE A 21 16.90 4.77 23.07
N PHE A 22 16.25 4.99 24.21
CA PHE A 22 16.94 5.41 25.43
C PHE A 22 17.95 4.35 25.90
N ALA A 23 17.56 3.07 25.90
CA ALA A 23 18.46 1.95 26.21
C ALA A 23 19.65 1.86 25.23
N LEU A 24 19.41 2.07 23.93
CA LEU A 24 20.48 2.12 22.93
C LEU A 24 21.40 3.35 23.10
N ALA A 25 20.87 4.49 23.55
CA ALA A 25 21.68 5.66 23.86
C ALA A 25 22.67 5.34 25.01
N LEU A 26 22.18 4.70 26.09
CA LEU A 26 22.99 4.23 27.21
C LEU A 26 24.02 3.15 26.84
N ALA A 27 23.85 2.46 25.71
CA ALA A 27 24.86 1.50 25.25
C ALA A 27 26.14 2.17 24.72
N THR A 28 26.08 3.44 24.32
CA THR A 28 27.24 4.17 23.79
C THR A 28 28.04 4.85 24.90
N GLU A 29 29.36 4.64 24.95
CA GLU A 29 30.27 5.15 26.04
C GLU A 29 30.03 6.61 26.34
N ARG A 30 30.10 7.39 25.25
CA ARG A 30 29.99 8.82 25.32
C ARG A 30 28.64 9.22 25.89
N HIS A 31 27.51 8.76 25.35
CA HIS A 31 26.21 9.22 25.84
C HIS A 31 25.87 8.65 27.22
N ALA A 32 26.35 7.46 27.57
CA ALA A 32 26.11 6.88 28.89
C ALA A 32 26.76 7.71 30.00
N GLU A 33 27.99 8.17 29.79
CA GLU A 33 28.68 9.08 30.71
C GLU A 33 27.94 10.43 30.85
N HIS A 34 27.42 10.98 29.75
CA HIS A 34 26.66 12.23 29.76
C HIS A 34 25.26 12.10 30.41
N LEU A 35 24.63 10.92 30.33
CA LEU A 35 23.28 10.70 30.85
C LEU A 35 23.26 10.21 32.30
N LEU A 36 24.23 9.39 32.70
CA LEU A 36 24.31 8.76 34.03
C LEU A 36 25.33 9.43 34.97
N GLY A 37 26.13 10.38 34.47
CA GLY A 37 27.16 11.08 35.26
C GLY A 37 28.31 10.19 35.77
N SER A 38 28.34 8.93 35.39
CA SER A 38 29.32 7.92 35.80
C SER A 38 29.59 6.97 34.63
N GLN A 39 30.79 6.38 34.56
CA GLN A 39 31.14 5.42 33.50
C GLN A 39 30.53 4.05 33.82
N PRO A 40 29.52 3.60 33.06
CA PRO A 40 28.88 2.31 33.34
C PRO A 40 29.77 1.17 32.86
N ALA A 41 29.80 0.08 33.64
CA ALA A 41 30.63 -1.07 33.34
C ALA A 41 30.28 -1.69 31.95
N PRO A 42 31.25 -2.31 31.25
CA PRO A 42 31.05 -2.82 29.90
C PRO A 42 29.89 -3.81 29.74
N HIS A 43 29.63 -4.63 30.76
CA HIS A 43 28.54 -5.62 30.75
C HIS A 43 27.15 -4.97 30.83
N TRP A 44 26.98 -3.90 31.62
CA TRP A 44 25.72 -3.14 31.69
C TRP A 44 25.36 -2.50 30.36
N ARG A 45 26.37 -2.02 29.63
CA ARG A 45 26.18 -1.42 28.30
C ARG A 45 25.82 -2.45 27.24
N MET A 46 26.38 -3.66 27.35
CA MET A 46 25.98 -4.79 26.51
C MET A 46 24.52 -5.21 26.78
N LEU A 47 24.13 -5.30 28.06
CA LEU A 47 22.75 -5.57 28.45
C LEU A 47 21.79 -4.48 27.95
N ALA A 48 22.16 -3.20 28.06
CA ALA A 48 21.37 -2.09 27.53
C ALA A 48 21.20 -2.16 26.00
N ARG A 49 22.25 -2.56 25.28
CA ARG A 49 22.17 -2.78 23.81
C ARG A 49 21.21 -3.91 23.46
N ILE A 50 21.32 -5.05 24.14
CA ILE A 50 20.44 -6.20 23.91
C ILE A 50 18.99 -5.82 24.26
N ALA A 51 18.77 -5.22 25.42
CA ALA A 51 17.46 -4.75 25.86
C ALA A 51 16.84 -3.75 24.87
N GLY A 52 17.63 -2.78 24.38
CA GLY A 52 17.17 -1.79 23.41
C GLY A 52 16.71 -2.42 22.09
N TRP A 53 17.47 -3.36 21.53
CA TRP A 53 17.06 -4.09 20.32
C TRP A 53 15.85 -4.99 20.56
N LEU A 54 15.78 -5.67 21.70
CA LEU A 54 14.61 -6.49 22.07
C LEU A 54 13.34 -5.64 22.20
N LEU A 55 13.42 -4.47 22.84
CA LEU A 55 12.29 -3.54 22.97
C LEU A 55 11.81 -3.05 21.59
N LEU A 56 12.74 -2.72 20.68
CA LEU A 56 12.38 -2.33 19.31
C LEU A 56 11.72 -3.49 18.55
N ALA A 57 12.23 -4.73 18.69
CA ALA A 57 11.61 -5.91 18.09
C ALA A 57 10.20 -6.19 18.65
N VAL A 58 10.02 -6.08 19.97
CA VAL A 58 8.71 -6.21 20.63
C VAL A 58 7.73 -5.14 20.12
N SER A 59 8.19 -3.88 19.99
CA SER A 59 7.35 -2.80 19.45
C SER A 59 6.92 -3.05 18.00
N LEU A 60 7.79 -3.65 17.18
CA LEU A 60 7.49 -4.01 15.80
C LEU A 60 6.46 -5.15 15.72
N VAL A 61 6.66 -6.22 16.49
CA VAL A 61 5.72 -7.34 16.54
C VAL A 61 4.33 -6.85 16.97
N TRP A 62 4.27 -5.98 17.98
CA TRP A 62 3.02 -5.39 18.44
C TRP A 62 2.37 -4.51 17.35
N ALA A 63 3.14 -3.71 16.61
CA ALA A 63 2.61 -2.91 15.51
C ALA A 63 2.04 -3.77 14.36
N VAL A 64 2.72 -4.87 14.03
CA VAL A 64 2.27 -5.80 12.99
C VAL A 64 1.02 -6.57 13.42
N ASP A 65 0.95 -7.01 14.67
CA ASP A 65 -0.22 -7.70 15.22
C ASP A 65 -1.47 -6.78 15.26
N ALA A 66 -1.29 -5.52 15.66
CA ALA A 66 -2.40 -4.58 15.81
C ALA A 66 -2.93 -4.01 14.47
N LEU A 67 -2.07 -3.83 13.46
CA LEU A 67 -2.39 -3.06 12.24
C LEU A 67 -2.15 -3.85 10.93
N GLY A 68 -1.68 -5.09 11.02
CA GLY A 68 -1.24 -5.88 9.87
C GLY A 68 0.15 -5.48 9.37
N THR A 69 0.75 -6.32 8.53
CA THR A 69 2.16 -6.16 8.09
C THR A 69 2.44 -4.86 7.34
N GLY A 70 1.65 -4.52 6.32
CA GLY A 70 1.90 -3.33 5.49
C GLY A 70 1.74 -2.01 6.24
N ILE A 71 0.61 -1.83 6.93
CA ILE A 71 0.31 -0.60 7.67
C ILE A 71 1.14 -0.54 8.95
N GLY A 72 1.29 -1.65 9.67
CA GLY A 72 2.04 -1.74 10.93
C GLY A 72 3.51 -1.36 10.78
N ILE A 73 4.22 -1.89 9.77
CA ILE A 73 5.64 -1.55 9.53
C ILE A 73 5.80 -0.05 9.20
N THR A 74 4.95 0.47 8.32
CA THR A 74 5.02 1.87 7.88
C THR A 74 4.77 2.83 9.04
N LEU A 75 3.75 2.53 9.84
CA LEU A 75 3.41 3.36 10.99
C LEU A 75 4.47 3.26 12.10
N TRP A 76 5.00 2.06 12.34
CA TRP A 76 6.10 1.84 13.28
C TRP A 76 7.32 2.68 12.92
N LEU A 77 7.73 2.72 11.65
CA LEU A 77 8.80 3.62 11.17
C LEU A 77 8.51 5.10 11.45
N GLY A 78 7.25 5.52 11.30
CA GLY A 78 6.80 6.86 11.68
C GLY A 78 7.01 7.13 13.18
N TRP A 79 6.58 6.22 14.05
CA TRP A 79 6.77 6.35 15.50
C TRP A 79 8.23 6.29 15.93
N LEU A 80 9.07 5.48 15.27
CA LEU A 80 10.52 5.48 15.51
C LEU A 80 11.14 6.85 15.22
N SER A 81 10.69 7.52 14.16
CA SER A 81 11.18 8.85 13.80
C SER A 81 10.81 9.89 14.86
N ILE A 82 9.57 9.84 15.36
CA ILE A 82 9.11 10.72 16.44
C ILE A 82 9.87 10.45 17.74
N ALA A 83 10.05 9.18 18.11
CA ALA A 83 10.80 8.77 19.31
C ALA A 83 12.29 9.17 19.23
N ALA A 84 12.92 9.02 18.07
CA ALA A 84 14.30 9.44 17.88
C ALA A 84 14.43 10.98 17.97
N LEU A 85 13.54 11.72 17.30
CA LEU A 85 13.53 13.18 17.32
C LEU A 85 13.30 13.73 18.73
N SER A 86 12.39 13.14 19.50
CA SER A 86 12.14 13.58 20.88
C SER A 86 13.42 13.49 21.73
N TRP A 87 14.20 12.42 21.58
CA TRP A 87 15.50 12.27 22.26
C TRP A 87 16.56 13.23 21.72
N VAL A 88 16.61 13.47 20.41
CA VAL A 88 17.53 14.44 19.79
C VAL A 88 17.33 15.86 20.35
N PHE A 89 16.09 16.26 20.63
CA PHE A 89 15.79 17.59 21.20
C PHE A 89 15.90 17.65 22.72
N THR A 90 15.64 16.55 23.43
CA THR A 90 15.71 16.50 24.91
C THR A 90 17.12 16.29 25.44
N PHE A 91 17.97 15.51 24.77
CA PHE A 91 19.34 15.28 25.23
C PHE A 91 20.18 16.56 25.35
N PRO A 92 20.11 17.56 24.44
CA PRO A 92 20.72 18.88 24.61
C PRO A 92 20.34 19.63 25.89
N LEU A 93 19.16 19.35 26.45
CA LEU A 93 18.64 20.02 27.65
C LEU A 93 18.95 19.25 28.93
N TRP A 94 19.73 18.17 28.85
CA TRP A 94 20.00 17.28 29.97
C TRP A 94 20.94 17.95 31.02
N PRO A 95 20.68 17.80 32.33
CA PRO A 95 21.35 18.58 33.37
C PRO A 95 22.87 18.40 33.44
N TRP A 96 23.40 17.27 32.95
CA TRP A 96 24.84 16.94 33.00
C TRP A 96 25.55 17.15 31.65
N GLN A 97 25.03 18.01 30.78
CA GLN A 97 25.72 18.38 29.54
C GLN A 97 27.00 19.19 29.82
N PRO A 98 28.16 18.82 29.23
CA PRO A 98 29.37 19.62 29.35
C PRO A 98 29.15 20.98 28.65
N PRO A 99 29.82 22.04 29.12
CA PRO A 99 29.78 23.33 28.43
C PRO A 99 30.19 23.12 26.97
N LEU A 100 29.45 23.75 26.05
CA LEU A 100 29.76 23.80 24.62
C LEU A 100 31.26 23.99 24.48
N ARG A 101 31.96 22.95 23.99
CA ARG A 101 33.41 22.97 23.83
C ARG A 101 33.71 24.20 23.00
N ALA A 102 34.30 25.23 23.63
CA ALA A 102 34.66 26.45 22.93
C ALA A 102 35.50 26.00 21.74
N GLN A 103 34.95 26.12 20.54
CA GLN A 103 35.73 25.85 19.36
C GLN A 103 36.91 26.82 19.48
N PRO A 104 38.17 26.32 19.53
CA PRO A 104 39.29 27.23 19.50
C PRO A 104 39.02 28.11 18.28
N VAL A 105 38.96 29.44 18.49
CA VAL A 105 38.82 30.40 17.40
C VAL A 105 39.83 29.92 16.38
N ARG A 106 39.33 29.40 15.24
CA ARG A 106 40.18 28.79 14.24
C ARG A 106 41.12 29.91 13.86
N GLN A 107 42.36 29.86 14.35
CA GLN A 107 43.35 30.86 13.97
C GLN A 107 43.31 30.86 12.46
N ALA A 108 42.99 32.02 11.89
CA ALA A 108 42.91 32.16 10.45
C ALA A 108 44.30 31.80 9.94
N LYS A 109 44.47 30.55 9.50
CA LYS A 109 45.69 30.09 8.86
C LYS A 109 45.92 31.08 7.73
N ALA A 110 47.08 31.74 7.72
CA ALA A 110 47.43 32.70 6.69
C ALA A 110 47.02 32.13 5.32
N PRO A 111 46.33 32.93 4.47
CA PRO A 111 45.84 32.42 3.20
C PRO A 111 46.99 31.72 2.48
N PRO A 112 46.82 30.47 2.02
CA PRO A 112 47.85 29.80 1.24
C PRO A 112 48.24 30.71 0.06
N ALA A 113 49.54 30.89 -0.16
CA ALA A 113 50.10 31.81 -1.14
C ALA A 113 49.65 31.52 -2.58
N GLU A 114 49.07 30.34 -2.80
CA GLU A 114 48.38 29.99 -4.03
C GLU A 114 46.96 29.49 -3.70
N PRO A 115 45.93 29.96 -4.41
CA PRO A 115 44.59 29.42 -4.28
C PRO A 115 44.60 27.97 -4.78
N VAL A 116 44.64 27.01 -3.86
CA VAL A 116 44.39 25.61 -4.19
C VAL A 116 42.97 25.52 -4.75
N ALA A 117 42.84 25.25 -6.05
CA ALA A 117 41.56 25.10 -6.72
C ALA A 117 40.79 23.94 -6.06
N VAL A 118 39.82 24.28 -5.20
CA VAL A 118 38.89 23.30 -4.61
C VAL A 118 37.85 22.94 -5.66
N GLU A 119 38.26 22.17 -6.67
CA GLU A 119 37.40 21.76 -7.79
C GLU A 119 36.45 20.61 -7.40
N LYS A 120 36.79 19.85 -6.34
CA LYS A 120 36.08 18.62 -5.93
C LYS A 120 34.68 18.84 -5.32
N THR A 121 34.36 20.01 -4.75
CA THR A 121 33.05 20.26 -4.10
C THR A 121 31.94 20.59 -5.10
N ARG A 122 32.28 21.21 -6.23
CA ARG A 122 31.32 21.55 -7.29
C ARG A 122 30.83 20.27 -7.99
N THR A 123 31.74 19.36 -8.32
CA THR A 123 31.42 18.10 -9.00
C THR A 123 30.52 17.20 -8.15
N ARG A 124 30.79 17.06 -6.85
CA ARG A 124 29.93 16.27 -5.94
C ARG A 124 28.53 16.86 -5.78
N ARG A 125 28.40 18.19 -5.76
CA ARG A 125 27.09 18.87 -5.72
C ARG A 125 26.31 18.70 -7.02
N VAL A 126 26.98 18.76 -8.17
CA VAL A 126 26.36 18.51 -9.48
C VAL A 126 25.90 17.06 -9.61
N ILE A 127 26.70 16.10 -9.16
CA ILE A 127 26.31 14.67 -9.14
C ILE A 127 25.11 14.47 -8.19
N ALA A 128 25.15 15.03 -6.98
CA ALA A 128 24.05 14.91 -6.02
C ALA A 128 22.75 15.55 -6.55
N ALA A 129 22.84 16.73 -7.18
CA ALA A 129 21.71 17.39 -7.82
C ALA A 129 21.18 16.57 -9.01
N GLY A 130 22.07 16.00 -9.82
CA GLY A 130 21.71 15.12 -10.94
C GLY A 130 20.97 13.86 -10.47
N LEU A 131 21.44 13.21 -9.40
CA LEU A 131 20.77 12.05 -8.80
C LEU A 131 19.41 12.41 -8.21
N LEU A 132 19.29 13.57 -7.56
CA LEU A 132 18.02 14.07 -7.04
C LEU A 132 17.02 14.31 -8.19
N VAL A 133 17.46 15.00 -9.25
CA VAL A 133 16.63 15.25 -10.44
C VAL A 133 16.23 13.92 -11.10
N LEU A 134 17.15 12.97 -11.22
CA LEU A 134 16.84 11.65 -11.78
C LEU A 134 15.78 10.91 -10.96
N THR A 135 15.83 11.02 -9.64
CA THR A 135 14.83 10.41 -8.75
C THR A 135 13.47 11.10 -8.90
N ILE A 136 13.44 12.44 -8.97
CA ILE A 136 12.22 13.21 -9.20
C ILE A 136 11.61 12.87 -10.56
N VAL A 137 12.42 12.83 -11.62
CA VAL A 137 11.97 12.47 -12.98
C VAL A 137 11.47 11.03 -13.02
N GLY A 138 12.20 10.10 -12.41
CA GLY A 138 11.78 8.71 -12.31
C GLY A 138 10.46 8.55 -11.54
N PHE A 139 10.29 9.29 -10.44
CA PHE A 139 9.06 9.29 -9.67
C PHE A 139 7.89 9.94 -10.42
N ALA A 140 8.11 11.08 -11.08
CA ALA A 140 7.10 11.74 -11.90
C ALA A 140 6.68 10.85 -13.09
N PHE A 141 7.64 10.17 -13.72
CA PHE A 141 7.36 9.18 -14.76
C PHE A 141 6.54 8.01 -14.19
N ALA A 142 6.91 7.47 -13.03
CA ALA A 142 6.14 6.41 -12.38
C ALA A 142 4.70 6.85 -12.06
N LEU A 143 4.52 8.06 -11.50
CA LEU A 143 3.19 8.63 -11.24
C LEU A 143 2.37 8.82 -12.52
N ALA A 144 2.99 9.29 -13.60
CA ALA A 144 2.33 9.47 -14.88
C ALA A 144 1.88 8.14 -15.52
N ARG A 145 2.41 7.01 -15.05
CA ARG A 145 2.06 5.65 -15.52
C ARG A 145 1.09 4.94 -14.59
N ILE A 146 0.65 5.56 -13.48
CA ILE A 146 -0.36 4.97 -12.59
C ILE A 146 -1.69 4.89 -13.34
N GLU A 147 -2.18 3.68 -13.54
CA GLU A 147 -3.48 3.44 -14.13
C GLU A 147 -4.59 3.83 -13.16
N VAL A 148 -5.65 4.46 -13.70
CA VAL A 148 -6.84 4.80 -12.93
C VAL A 148 -7.53 3.48 -12.53
N PRO A 149 -7.84 3.28 -11.22
CA PRO A 149 -8.49 2.05 -10.76
C PRO A 149 -9.77 1.75 -11.56
N PRO A 150 -10.05 0.48 -11.92
CA PRO A 150 -11.12 0.13 -12.88
C PRO A 150 -12.48 0.78 -12.60
N LEU A 151 -12.91 0.76 -11.34
CA LEU A 151 -14.19 1.30 -10.87
C LEU A 151 -14.27 2.84 -10.88
N LYS A 152 -13.17 3.55 -11.12
CA LYS A 152 -13.11 5.02 -11.21
C LYS A 152 -12.91 5.52 -12.65
N ARG A 153 -12.76 4.61 -13.61
CA ARG A 153 -12.55 4.97 -15.01
C ARG A 153 -13.88 5.45 -15.65
N ALA A 154 -13.78 6.19 -16.75
CA ALA A 154 -14.94 6.75 -17.45
C ALA A 154 -15.82 5.68 -18.14
N ASP A 155 -15.26 4.51 -18.43
CA ASP A 155 -15.94 3.33 -18.98
C ASP A 155 -16.63 2.48 -17.90
N ALA A 156 -16.52 2.85 -16.62
CA ALA A 156 -17.21 2.13 -15.55
C ALA A 156 -18.73 2.31 -15.67
N ILE A 157 -19.45 1.20 -15.73
CA ILE A 157 -20.90 1.17 -15.86
C ILE A 157 -21.52 1.39 -14.49
N GLN A 158 -22.43 2.36 -14.40
CA GLN A 158 -23.20 2.63 -13.20
C GLN A 158 -24.66 2.24 -13.41
N GLY A 159 -25.31 1.75 -12.36
CA GLY A 159 -26.70 1.35 -12.42
C GLY A 159 -27.23 0.87 -11.08
N THR A 160 -28.38 0.21 -11.11
CA THR A 160 -29.02 -0.38 -9.94
C THR A 160 -29.32 -1.86 -10.17
N VAL A 161 -29.23 -2.64 -9.10
CA VAL A 161 -29.61 -4.06 -9.05
C VAL A 161 -30.48 -4.27 -7.83
N GLY A 162 -31.80 -4.33 -8.05
CA GLY A 162 -32.76 -4.23 -6.97
C GLY A 162 -32.65 -2.88 -6.25
N PRO A 163 -32.54 -2.84 -4.91
CA PRO A 163 -32.45 -1.59 -4.15
C PRO A 163 -31.03 -1.00 -4.11
N TRP A 164 -30.01 -1.71 -4.58
CA TRP A 164 -28.62 -1.30 -4.43
C TRP A 164 -28.06 -0.66 -5.70
N SER A 165 -27.37 0.47 -5.54
CA SER A 165 -26.59 1.06 -6.63
C SER A 165 -25.25 0.32 -6.78
N PHE A 166 -24.76 0.24 -8.02
CA PHE A 166 -23.49 -0.38 -8.33
C PHE A 166 -22.66 0.40 -9.33
N THR A 167 -21.36 0.12 -9.32
CA THR A 167 -20.38 0.47 -10.34
C THR A 167 -19.66 -0.79 -10.77
N PHE A 168 -19.55 -1.02 -12.07
CA PHE A 168 -19.02 -2.24 -12.65
C PHE A 168 -18.00 -1.90 -13.74
N ALA A 169 -16.88 -2.62 -13.79
CA ALA A 169 -15.88 -2.45 -14.82
C ALA A 169 -15.07 -3.74 -15.04
N GLU A 170 -14.57 -3.98 -16.25
CA GLU A 170 -13.54 -5.00 -16.49
C GLU A 170 -12.24 -4.62 -15.76
N ALA A 171 -11.46 -5.59 -15.27
CA ALA A 171 -10.22 -5.30 -14.56
C ALA A 171 -9.17 -4.70 -15.51
N ASN A 172 -8.90 -5.39 -16.63
CA ASN A 172 -7.97 -4.99 -17.68
C ASN A 172 -8.72 -4.74 -18.99
N ARG A 173 -8.40 -3.67 -19.73
CA ARG A 173 -8.99 -3.30 -21.04
C ARG A 173 -8.44 -4.10 -22.23
N GLY A 174 -7.51 -5.02 -21.99
CA GLY A 174 -6.94 -5.90 -23.02
C GLY A 174 -7.86 -7.06 -23.42
N ALA A 175 -7.32 -7.93 -24.28
CA ALA A 175 -7.92 -9.22 -24.63
C ALA A 175 -8.15 -10.09 -23.37
N PRO A 176 -9.09 -11.06 -23.43
CA PRO A 176 -9.21 -12.05 -22.36
C PRO A 176 -7.93 -12.86 -22.21
N GLU A 177 -7.62 -13.27 -20.98
CA GLU A 177 -6.48 -14.10 -20.69
C GLU A 177 -6.83 -15.55 -21.01
N VAL A 178 -6.00 -16.20 -21.84
CA VAL A 178 -6.22 -17.61 -22.21
C VAL A 178 -5.52 -18.49 -21.19
N MET A 179 -6.30 -19.22 -20.39
CA MET A 179 -5.78 -20.17 -19.41
C MET A 179 -5.45 -21.52 -20.07
N GLU A 180 -5.00 -22.48 -19.26
CA GLU A 180 -4.83 -23.87 -19.68
C GLU A 180 -6.11 -24.41 -20.33
N MET A 181 -5.96 -25.33 -21.29
CA MET A 181 -7.05 -25.87 -22.11
C MET A 181 -7.76 -24.84 -23.02
N ASP A 182 -7.09 -23.74 -23.37
CA ASP A 182 -7.58 -22.72 -24.31
C ASP A 182 -8.90 -22.06 -23.84
N VAL A 183 -9.05 -21.89 -22.52
CA VAL A 183 -10.23 -21.27 -21.93
C VAL A 183 -10.00 -19.76 -21.75
N PRO A 184 -10.68 -18.89 -22.51
CA PRO A 184 -10.57 -17.46 -22.34
C PRO A 184 -11.29 -17.02 -21.06
N MET A 185 -10.55 -16.38 -20.18
CA MET A 185 -11.01 -15.87 -18.90
C MET A 185 -10.95 -14.34 -18.89
N LYS A 186 -11.85 -13.73 -18.12
CA LYS A 186 -11.89 -12.29 -17.96
C LYS A 186 -12.29 -11.91 -16.55
N GLU A 187 -11.51 -11.01 -15.96
CA GLU A 187 -11.77 -10.46 -14.64
C GLU A 187 -12.63 -9.19 -14.72
N TYR A 188 -13.61 -9.11 -13.82
CA TYR A 188 -14.48 -7.96 -13.61
C TYR A 188 -14.47 -7.53 -12.15
N GLN A 189 -14.63 -6.23 -11.94
CA GLN A 189 -14.78 -5.62 -10.62
C GLN A 189 -16.19 -5.05 -10.45
N LEU A 190 -16.72 -5.23 -9.25
CA LEU A 190 -18.01 -4.71 -8.84
C LEU A 190 -17.84 -3.92 -7.55
N ARG A 191 -18.42 -2.72 -7.53
CA ARG A 191 -18.65 -1.96 -6.31
C ARG A 191 -20.15 -1.78 -6.09
N LEU A 192 -20.62 -2.17 -4.92
CA LEU A 192 -21.98 -1.87 -4.46
C LEU A 192 -21.94 -0.65 -3.54
N CYS A 193 -23.10 -0.04 -3.25
CA CYS A 193 -23.20 1.11 -2.35
C CYS A 193 -22.51 0.86 -1.00
N GLU A 194 -21.91 1.92 -0.44
CA GLU A 194 -21.01 1.83 0.72
C GLU A 194 -21.70 1.24 1.97
N THR A 195 -22.99 1.49 2.14
CA THR A 195 -23.79 1.04 3.30
C THR A 195 -24.47 -0.31 3.11
N CYS A 196 -24.46 -0.85 1.88
CA CYS A 196 -25.32 -1.97 1.49
C CYS A 196 -24.73 -3.35 1.81
N ASP A 197 -23.44 -3.40 2.18
CA ASP A 197 -22.73 -4.64 2.47
C ASP A 197 -23.34 -5.43 3.64
N SER A 198 -24.04 -4.73 4.55
CA SER A 198 -24.79 -5.36 5.65
C SER A 198 -26.01 -6.14 5.17
N GLU A 199 -26.58 -5.82 4.00
CA GLU A 199 -27.79 -6.42 3.44
C GLU A 199 -27.49 -7.48 2.37
N ILE A 200 -26.29 -7.45 1.79
CA ILE A 200 -25.91 -8.33 0.68
C ILE A 200 -25.26 -9.60 1.21
N ARG A 201 -25.72 -10.75 0.73
CA ARG A 201 -25.12 -12.06 1.02
C ARG A 201 -24.03 -12.39 0.01
N GLN A 202 -24.33 -12.30 -1.29
CA GLN A 202 -23.40 -12.66 -2.36
C GLN A 202 -23.82 -12.03 -3.69
N ALA A 203 -22.85 -11.68 -4.54
CA ALA A 203 -23.08 -11.30 -5.93
C ALA A 203 -22.45 -12.32 -6.87
N TYR A 204 -23.04 -12.50 -8.05
CA TYR A 204 -22.61 -13.45 -9.08
C TYR A 204 -22.62 -12.80 -10.46
N LEU A 205 -21.76 -13.29 -11.35
CA LEU A 205 -21.69 -12.89 -12.75
C LEU A 205 -21.74 -14.11 -13.66
N LYS A 206 -22.51 -14.00 -14.74
CA LYS A 206 -22.59 -15.03 -15.78
C LYS A 206 -22.70 -14.40 -17.16
N VAL A 207 -22.05 -15.02 -18.15
CA VAL A 207 -22.33 -14.76 -19.56
C VAL A 207 -23.62 -15.46 -19.96
N ASN A 208 -24.54 -14.69 -20.55
CA ASN A 208 -25.90 -15.06 -20.93
C ASN A 208 -26.80 -15.39 -19.74
N LYS A 209 -28.10 -15.41 -20.01
CA LYS A 209 -29.15 -15.57 -19.01
C LYS A 209 -28.99 -16.87 -18.19
N PRO A 210 -29.01 -16.80 -16.85
CA PRO A 210 -29.06 -17.98 -16.00
C PRO A 210 -30.31 -18.83 -16.28
N ARG A 211 -30.10 -20.14 -16.49
CA ARG A 211 -31.20 -21.11 -16.71
C ARG A 211 -32.00 -21.46 -15.45
N SER A 212 -31.47 -21.15 -14.26
CA SER A 212 -32.11 -21.39 -12.97
C SER A 212 -31.46 -20.57 -11.86
N ALA A 213 -32.11 -20.48 -10.70
CA ALA A 213 -31.58 -19.80 -9.51
C ALA A 213 -30.29 -20.43 -8.95
N ARG A 214 -29.98 -21.69 -9.31
CA ARG A 214 -28.72 -22.36 -8.93
C ARG A 214 -27.59 -22.15 -9.94
N ALA A 215 -27.90 -21.67 -11.15
CA ALA A 215 -26.95 -21.52 -12.25
C ALA A 215 -26.61 -20.04 -12.51
N VAL A 216 -26.46 -19.25 -11.45
CA VAL A 216 -26.27 -17.78 -11.49
C VAL A 216 -24.85 -17.33 -11.85
N GLY A 217 -23.91 -18.28 -12.01
CA GLY A 217 -22.55 -18.02 -12.45
C GLY A 217 -21.52 -18.01 -11.33
N MET A 218 -20.41 -17.32 -11.57
CA MET A 218 -19.28 -17.26 -10.64
C MET A 218 -19.50 -16.15 -9.62
N ALA A 219 -19.05 -16.41 -8.40
CA ALA A 219 -19.27 -15.54 -7.26
C ALA A 219 -18.21 -14.41 -7.21
N PHE A 220 -18.65 -13.17 -7.00
CA PHE A 220 -17.76 -12.06 -6.71
C PHE A 220 -17.12 -12.21 -5.33
N MET A 221 -15.80 -12.27 -5.29
CA MET A 221 -14.98 -12.42 -4.08
C MET A 221 -14.29 -11.09 -3.72
N GLY A 222 -14.01 -10.87 -2.45
CA GLY A 222 -13.34 -9.66 -1.98
C GLY A 222 -13.89 -9.17 -0.64
N GLN A 223 -13.17 -8.23 -0.02
CA GLN A 223 -13.58 -7.64 1.24
C GLN A 223 -14.44 -6.40 1.01
N SER A 224 -15.56 -6.31 1.75
CA SER A 224 -16.47 -5.16 1.75
C SER A 224 -17.08 -4.84 0.37
N TRP A 225 -17.28 -3.54 0.10
CA TRP A 225 -17.97 -3.04 -1.08
C TRP A 225 -17.18 -3.20 -2.40
N LYS A 226 -15.91 -3.60 -2.42
CA LYS A 226 -15.15 -3.86 -3.66
C LYS A 226 -14.94 -5.36 -3.83
N ARG A 227 -15.48 -5.91 -4.90
CA ARG A 227 -15.40 -7.34 -5.19
C ARG A 227 -14.90 -7.57 -6.62
N ARG A 228 -14.33 -8.74 -6.85
CA ARG A 228 -13.75 -9.17 -8.11
C ARG A 228 -14.28 -10.55 -8.46
N VAL A 229 -14.46 -10.81 -9.75
CA VAL A 229 -14.83 -12.13 -10.25
C VAL A 229 -14.05 -12.37 -11.52
N GLU A 230 -13.59 -13.60 -11.68
CA GLU A 230 -13.03 -14.07 -12.92
C GLU A 230 -13.99 -15.10 -13.50
N ILE A 231 -14.37 -14.93 -14.77
CA ILE A 231 -15.34 -15.80 -15.43
C ILE A 231 -14.77 -16.40 -16.71
N PRO A 232 -15.07 -17.67 -17.01
CA PRO A 232 -14.85 -18.22 -18.34
C PRO A 232 -15.82 -17.59 -19.33
N LEU A 233 -15.30 -17.27 -20.51
CA LEU A 233 -16.06 -16.71 -21.61
C LEU A 233 -16.38 -17.81 -22.62
N PRO A 234 -17.67 -18.12 -22.87
CA PRO A 234 -18.04 -19.09 -23.89
C PRO A 234 -17.54 -18.67 -25.28
N SER A 235 -17.18 -19.62 -26.14
CA SER A 235 -16.78 -19.36 -27.53
C SER A 235 -17.86 -18.67 -28.37
N THR A 236 -19.12 -18.76 -27.94
CA THR A 236 -20.28 -18.09 -28.54
C THR A 236 -20.42 -16.62 -28.15
N THR A 237 -19.49 -16.05 -27.36
CA THR A 237 -19.53 -14.65 -26.92
C THR A 237 -19.46 -13.70 -28.13
N GLN A 238 -20.37 -12.73 -28.14
CA GLN A 238 -20.57 -11.75 -29.22
C GLN A 238 -20.80 -10.36 -28.62
N ALA A 239 -20.80 -9.33 -29.48
CA ALA A 239 -21.06 -7.95 -29.10
C ALA A 239 -22.41 -7.77 -28.36
N ASN A 240 -23.43 -8.51 -28.78
CA ASN A 240 -24.77 -8.49 -28.20
C ASN A 240 -24.95 -9.48 -27.03
N SER A 241 -23.89 -10.22 -26.64
CA SER A 241 -23.98 -11.08 -25.46
C SER A 241 -24.24 -10.26 -24.21
N GLU A 242 -24.92 -10.89 -23.25
CA GLU A 242 -25.35 -10.25 -22.03
C GLU A 242 -24.54 -10.76 -20.85
N LEU A 243 -24.04 -9.86 -20.02
CA LEU A 243 -23.49 -10.16 -18.70
C LEU A 243 -24.59 -9.99 -17.66
N TRP A 244 -25.00 -11.09 -17.06
CA TRP A 244 -26.03 -11.14 -16.05
C TRP A 244 -25.41 -10.99 -14.66
N LEU A 245 -25.65 -9.83 -14.03
CA LEU A 245 -25.27 -9.56 -12.65
C LEU A 245 -26.43 -9.96 -11.74
N THR A 246 -26.19 -10.91 -10.85
CA THR A 246 -27.16 -11.39 -9.86
C THR A 246 -26.68 -11.03 -8.46
N VAL A 247 -27.50 -10.35 -7.67
CA VAL A 247 -27.21 -10.02 -6.27
C VAL A 247 -28.24 -10.66 -5.37
N VAL A 248 -27.78 -11.40 -4.36
CA VAL A 248 -28.62 -12.09 -3.38
C VAL A 248 -28.51 -11.35 -2.06
N GLY A 249 -29.65 -10.88 -1.55
CA GLY A 249 -29.76 -10.29 -0.22
C GLY A 249 -29.67 -11.32 0.89
N LYS A 250 -29.36 -10.89 2.11
CA LYS A 250 -29.40 -11.74 3.31
C LYS A 250 -30.82 -12.17 3.67
N ASP A 251 -31.81 -11.44 3.17
CA ASP A 251 -33.24 -11.81 3.19
C ASP A 251 -33.58 -12.97 2.24
N GLY A 252 -32.62 -13.42 1.40
CA GLY A 252 -32.79 -14.50 0.43
C GLY A 252 -33.41 -14.05 -0.89
N LYS A 253 -33.77 -12.77 -1.07
CA LYS A 253 -34.26 -12.27 -2.35
C LYS A 253 -33.11 -12.15 -3.34
N PHE A 254 -33.38 -12.49 -4.59
CA PHE A 254 -32.42 -12.35 -5.69
C PHE A 254 -32.87 -11.25 -6.63
N TYR A 255 -31.93 -10.39 -7.00
CA TYR A 255 -32.13 -9.29 -7.95
C TYR A 255 -31.16 -9.46 -9.10
N GLN A 256 -31.63 -9.18 -10.32
CA GLN A 256 -30.84 -9.35 -11.53
C GLN A 256 -30.86 -8.10 -12.38
N THR A 257 -29.74 -7.83 -13.03
CA THR A 257 -29.62 -6.79 -14.05
C THR A 257 -28.69 -7.26 -15.16
N VAL A 258 -28.80 -6.63 -16.32
CA VAL A 258 -28.09 -7.02 -17.54
C VAL A 258 -27.13 -5.90 -17.94
N LEU A 259 -25.91 -6.30 -18.28
CA LEU A 259 -24.86 -5.44 -18.81
C LEU A 259 -24.52 -5.94 -20.22
N ARG A 260 -24.48 -5.06 -21.21
CA ARG A 260 -24.13 -5.48 -22.58
C ARG A 260 -22.62 -5.74 -22.71
N MET A 261 -22.24 -6.82 -23.36
CA MET A 261 -20.83 -7.22 -23.52
C MET A 261 -20.00 -6.17 -24.27
N ASP A 262 -20.54 -5.55 -25.34
CA ASP A 262 -19.86 -4.48 -26.08
C ASP A 262 -19.58 -3.21 -25.26
N LYS A 263 -20.36 -2.98 -24.21
CA LYS A 263 -20.14 -1.87 -23.28
C LYS A 263 -19.24 -2.24 -22.11
N ALA A 264 -19.34 -3.48 -21.65
CA ALA A 264 -18.57 -3.97 -20.51
C ALA A 264 -17.12 -4.32 -20.87
N SER A 265 -16.90 -4.91 -22.05
CA SER A 265 -15.61 -5.47 -22.48
C SER A 265 -15.44 -5.39 -24.02
N PRO A 266 -15.28 -4.20 -24.59
CA PRO A 266 -15.17 -4.03 -26.05
C PRO A 266 -13.97 -4.77 -26.66
N ALA A 267 -12.82 -4.80 -25.98
CA ALA A 267 -11.64 -5.53 -26.45
C ALA A 267 -11.85 -7.05 -26.47
N THR A 268 -12.64 -7.59 -25.55
CA THR A 268 -13.02 -9.01 -25.54
C THR A 268 -13.88 -9.36 -26.74
N VAL A 269 -14.82 -8.49 -27.12
CA VAL A 269 -15.64 -8.69 -28.32
C VAL A 269 -14.77 -8.74 -29.57
N LEU A 270 -13.85 -7.78 -29.72
CA LEU A 270 -12.91 -7.75 -30.84
C LEU A 270 -12.06 -9.01 -30.93
N TRP A 271 -11.55 -9.50 -29.80
CA TRP A 271 -10.77 -10.74 -29.74
C TRP A 271 -11.57 -11.96 -30.23
N PHE A 272 -12.84 -12.10 -29.80
CA PHE A 272 -13.70 -13.19 -30.29
C PHE A 272 -14.04 -13.07 -31.78
N ASP A 273 -14.19 -11.85 -32.30
CA ASP A 273 -14.38 -11.61 -33.73
C ASP A 273 -13.16 -12.03 -34.54
N GLU A 274 -11.96 -11.76 -34.05
CA GLU A 274 -10.70 -12.20 -34.67
C GLU A 274 -10.56 -13.72 -34.63
N GLN A 275 -10.82 -14.36 -33.49
CA GLN A 275 -10.80 -15.82 -33.35
C GLN A 275 -11.76 -16.50 -34.33
N ARG A 276 -12.99 -15.98 -34.47
CA ARG A 276 -13.96 -16.51 -35.45
C ARG A 276 -13.46 -16.39 -36.88
N LYS A 277 -12.85 -15.24 -37.25
CA LYS A 277 -12.29 -15.05 -38.60
C LYS A 277 -11.17 -16.05 -38.87
N ALA A 278 -10.28 -16.25 -37.91
CA ALA A 278 -9.18 -17.22 -38.02
C ALA A 278 -9.69 -18.66 -38.21
N HIS A 279 -10.74 -19.05 -37.48
CA HIS A 279 -11.36 -20.37 -37.62
C HIS A 279 -12.09 -20.58 -38.95
N VAL A 280 -12.65 -19.53 -39.56
CA VAL A 280 -13.34 -19.64 -40.87
C VAL A 280 -12.35 -19.69 -42.04
N SER A 281 -11.13 -19.17 -41.86
CA SER A 281 -10.07 -19.19 -42.87
C SER A 281 -9.26 -20.49 -42.95
N HIS A 282 -9.52 -21.45 -42.05
CA HIS A 282 -8.89 -22.78 -42.00
C HIS A 282 -9.92 -23.87 -42.29
#